data_AF-A0AAV6SFH3-F1
#
_entry.id   AF-A0AAV6SFH3-F1
#
_cell.length_a   1.000
_cell.length_b   1.000
_cell.length_c   1.000
_cell.angle_alpha   90.00
_cell.angle_beta   90.00
_cell.angle_gamma   90.00
#
_symmetry.space_group_name_H-M   'P 1'
#
loop_
_entity.id
_entity.type
_entity.pdbx_description
1 polymer ?
#
loop_
_entity_poly.entity_id
_entity_poly.type
_entity_poly.pdbx_seq_one_letter_code
_entity_poly.pdbx_strand_id
1 'polypeptide(L)'
;MCTGKCSRCIAVTLYPLALISIICNIVLFFPAGEVKYAKDGHITEEVKYMGGLVGGGLMVLLPALYIHLTGKNGCCGNRCGMFLSIAFAAVGVAGALYSFIVAVLGLQNGPLCKVLLIWTVPFKDSDPSYLSDKTWWGSCTEPKNIVEFNIGLFSTLLATSCLQLILCAVQMINGLFGCLCGTCADKGPL
;
A
#
# COMPACT_ATOMS: atom_id res chain seq x y z
N MET A 1 18.09 -3.90 23.80
CA MET A 1 18.23 -3.34 22.43
C MET A 1 17.28 -2.17 22.28
N CYS A 2 17.67 -1.09 21.59
CA CYS A 2 16.91 0.16 21.48
C CYS A 2 15.68 0.05 20.55
N THR A 3 14.72 -0.81 20.89
CA THR A 3 13.51 -1.09 20.08
C THR A 3 12.72 0.19 19.77
N GLY A 4 12.68 1.16 20.70
CA GLY A 4 11.97 2.42 20.50
C GLY A 4 12.53 3.33 19.39
N LYS A 5 13.86 3.42 19.23
CA LYS A 5 14.47 4.24 18.17
C LYS A 5 14.28 3.63 16.78
N CYS A 6 14.43 2.31 16.68
CA CYS A 6 14.18 1.57 15.44
C CYS A 6 12.70 1.65 15.02
N SER A 7 11.79 1.45 15.98
CA SER A 7 10.35 1.53 15.77
C SER A 7 9.88 2.93 15.34
N ARG A 8 10.50 4.00 15.87
CA ARG A 8 10.25 5.37 15.40
C ARG A 8 10.69 5.60 13.96
N CYS A 9 11.85 5.05 13.55
CA CYS A 9 12.31 5.12 12.16
C CYS A 9 11.34 4.41 11.20
N ILE A 10 10.82 3.25 11.61
CA ILE A 10 9.80 2.51 10.86
C ILE A 10 8.54 3.37 10.69
N ALA A 11 8.01 3.94 11.76
CA ALA A 11 6.81 4.78 11.70
C ALA A 11 7.01 6.01 10.80
N VAL A 12 8.15 6.70 10.89
CA VAL A 12 8.47 7.86 10.05
C VAL A 12 8.52 7.46 8.57
N THR A 13 9.07 6.30 8.25
CA THR A 13 9.15 5.78 6.87
C THR A 13 7.78 5.36 6.34
N LEU A 14 6.86 4.89 7.17
CA LEU A 14 5.52 4.47 6.74
C LEU A 14 4.63 5.63 6.28
N TYR A 15 4.78 6.84 6.84
CA TYR A 15 3.99 8.01 6.42
C TYR A 15 4.12 8.36 4.92
N PRO A 16 5.32 8.58 4.37
CA PRO A 16 5.45 8.89 2.94
C PRO A 16 4.98 7.72 2.07
N LEU A 17 5.21 6.47 2.46
CA LEU A 17 4.73 5.30 1.71
C LEU A 17 3.19 5.25 1.65
N ALA A 18 2.53 5.50 2.78
CA ALA A 18 1.06 5.55 2.82
C ALA A 18 0.51 6.73 2.02
N LEU A 19 1.15 7.90 2.09
CA LEU A 19 0.76 9.06 1.29
C LEU A 19 0.90 8.79 -0.21
N ILE A 20 2.00 8.18 -0.65
CA ILE A 20 2.19 7.76 -2.04
C ILE A 20 1.08 6.79 -2.45
N SER A 21 0.75 5.82 -1.60
CA SER A 21 -0.32 4.84 -1.89
C SER A 21 -1.69 5.51 -2.10
N ILE A 22 -2.02 6.49 -1.26
CA ILE A 22 -3.24 7.30 -1.36
C ILE A 22 -3.25 8.10 -2.65
N ILE A 23 -2.17 8.82 -2.95
CA ILE A 23 -2.07 9.66 -4.14
C ILE A 23 -2.17 8.81 -5.40
N CYS A 24 -1.42 7.72 -5.51
CA CYS A 24 -1.46 6.82 -6.66
C CYS A 24 -2.87 6.27 -6.90
N ASN A 25 -3.58 5.87 -5.84
CA ASN A 25 -4.94 5.35 -5.97
C ASN A 25 -5.95 6.43 -6.38
N ILE A 26 -5.81 7.67 -5.87
CA ILE A 26 -6.66 8.79 -6.31
C ILE A 26 -6.40 9.12 -7.78
N VAL A 27 -5.14 9.17 -8.19
CA VAL A 27 -4.76 9.45 -9.58
C VAL A 27 -5.26 8.35 -10.52
N LEU A 28 -5.25 7.08 -10.10
CA LEU A 28 -5.81 5.96 -10.87
C LEU A 28 -7.31 6.11 -11.19
N PHE A 29 -8.09 6.85 -10.38
CA PHE A 29 -9.50 7.13 -10.70
C PHE A 29 -9.69 8.08 -11.89
N PHE A 30 -8.64 8.81 -12.28
CA PHE A 30 -8.67 9.78 -13.38
C PHE A 30 -7.73 9.33 -14.50
N PRO A 31 -8.15 8.35 -15.33
CA PRO A 31 -7.31 7.85 -16.39
C PRO A 31 -6.95 8.97 -17.38
N ALA A 32 -5.66 9.08 -17.70
CA ALA A 32 -5.08 10.19 -18.47
C ALA A 32 -5.34 11.61 -17.88
N GLY A 33 -5.70 11.71 -16.60
CA GLY A 33 -6.03 12.98 -15.94
C GLY A 33 -7.38 13.57 -16.37
N GLU A 34 -8.19 12.83 -17.12
CA GLU A 34 -9.48 13.30 -17.60
C GLU A 34 -10.62 12.77 -16.73
N VAL A 35 -11.54 13.66 -16.32
CA VAL A 35 -12.70 13.30 -15.50
C VAL A 35 -13.82 12.62 -16.29
N LYS A 36 -13.82 12.71 -17.62
CA LYS A 36 -14.89 12.20 -18.49
C LYS A 36 -15.03 10.68 -18.37
N TYR A 37 -13.91 9.95 -18.39
CA TYR A 37 -13.92 8.49 -18.29
C TYR A 37 -14.46 8.00 -16.96
N ALA A 38 -14.19 8.74 -15.87
CA ALA A 38 -14.75 8.43 -14.56
C ALA A 38 -16.26 8.68 -14.49
N LYS A 39 -16.76 9.74 -15.14
CA LYS A 39 -18.19 10.06 -15.23
C LYS A 39 -18.96 9.04 -16.07
N ASP A 40 -18.35 8.59 -17.15
CA ASP A 40 -18.96 7.65 -18.09
C ASP A 40 -18.83 6.18 -17.65
N GLY A 41 -18.25 5.92 -16.47
CA GLY A 41 -18.09 4.59 -15.90
C GLY A 41 -16.95 3.75 -16.50
N HIS A 42 -16.15 4.33 -17.40
CA HIS A 42 -15.01 3.69 -18.05
C HIS A 42 -13.76 3.73 -17.14
N ILE A 43 -13.83 3.01 -16.01
CA ILE A 43 -12.72 2.86 -15.06
C ILE A 43 -12.41 1.38 -14.89
N THR A 44 -11.12 1.04 -14.92
CA THR A 44 -10.55 -0.26 -14.55
C THR A 44 -11.13 -0.74 -13.21
N GLU A 45 -11.59 -1.99 -13.14
CA GLU A 45 -12.30 -2.51 -11.96
C GLU A 45 -11.42 -2.55 -10.72
N GLU A 46 -10.14 -2.87 -10.88
CA GLU A 46 -9.14 -3.00 -9.82
C GLU A 46 -8.92 -1.68 -9.07
N VAL A 47 -9.12 -0.53 -9.74
CA VAL A 47 -9.04 0.79 -9.13
C VAL A 47 -10.20 1.00 -8.12
N LYS A 48 -11.37 0.43 -8.41
CA LYS A 48 -12.57 0.55 -7.56
C LYS A 48 -12.41 -0.24 -6.25
N TYR A 49 -11.51 -1.22 -6.20
CA TYR A 49 -11.16 -1.92 -4.95
C TYR A 49 -10.39 -1.03 -3.96
N MET A 50 -9.95 0.15 -4.40
CA MET A 50 -9.29 1.15 -3.54
C MET A 50 -8.09 0.58 -2.75
N GLY A 51 -7.34 -0.36 -3.36
CA GLY A 51 -6.23 -1.07 -2.72
C GLY A 51 -5.19 -0.11 -2.10
N GLY A 52 -4.80 0.93 -2.85
CA GLY A 52 -3.82 1.90 -2.38
C GLY A 52 -4.38 2.90 -1.36
N LEU A 53 -5.66 3.30 -1.48
CA LEU A 53 -6.28 4.26 -0.56
C LEU A 53 -6.62 3.61 0.79
N VAL A 54 -7.34 2.49 0.75
CA VAL A 54 -7.83 1.79 1.95
C VAL A 54 -6.73 0.91 2.54
N GLY A 55 -6.11 0.05 1.73
CA GLY A 55 -5.07 -0.87 2.16
C GLY A 55 -3.75 -0.17 2.47
N GLY A 56 -3.05 0.27 1.44
CA GLY A 56 -1.72 0.89 1.56
C GLY A 56 -1.73 2.27 2.25
N GLY A 57 -2.89 2.92 2.27
CA GLY A 57 -3.10 4.24 2.88
C GLY A 57 -3.63 4.15 4.30
N LEU A 58 -4.95 4.06 4.45
CA LEU A 58 -5.63 4.16 5.75
C LEU A 58 -5.20 3.06 6.73
N MET A 59 -5.20 1.78 6.31
CA MET A 59 -4.86 0.67 7.19
C MET A 59 -3.39 0.67 7.63
N VAL A 60 -2.48 1.23 6.82
CA VAL A 60 -1.05 1.38 7.17
C VAL A 60 -0.78 2.65 7.99
N LEU A 61 -1.58 3.71 7.83
CA LEU A 61 -1.47 4.91 8.66
C LEU A 61 -1.80 4.64 10.14
N LEU A 62 -2.75 3.74 10.42
CA LEU A 62 -3.11 3.36 11.79
C LEU A 62 -1.90 2.86 12.62
N PRO A 63 -1.14 1.83 12.19
CA PRO A 63 0.07 1.43 12.89
C PRO A 63 1.13 2.52 12.89
N ALA A 64 1.33 3.27 11.80
CA ALA A 64 2.33 4.34 11.78
C ALA A 64 2.08 5.38 12.88
N LEU A 65 0.83 5.83 13.04
CA LEU A 65 0.41 6.75 14.11
C LEU A 65 0.59 6.13 15.49
N TYR A 66 0.11 4.90 15.68
CA TYR A 66 0.20 4.22 16.96
C TYR A 66 1.65 4.03 17.42
N ILE A 67 2.52 3.57 16.52
CA ILE A 67 3.94 3.35 16.77
C ILE A 67 4.65 4.68 17.07
N HIS A 68 4.33 5.73 16.32
CA HIS A 68 4.94 7.04 16.53
C HIS A 68 4.57 7.63 17.90
N LEU A 69 3.30 7.55 18.31
CA LEU A 69 2.83 8.02 19.60
C LEU A 69 3.45 7.22 20.76
N THR A 70 3.48 5.89 20.62
CA THR A 70 4.03 4.99 21.65
C THR A 70 5.56 5.09 21.74
N GLY A 71 6.24 5.45 20.65
CA GLY A 71 7.69 5.64 20.59
C GLY A 71 8.21 6.88 21.31
N LYS A 72 7.36 7.86 21.66
CA LYS A 72 7.76 9.05 22.45
C LYS A 72 7.84 8.79 23.94
N ASN A 73 7.02 7.88 24.46
CA ASN A 73 6.91 7.61 25.91
C ASN A 73 7.96 6.60 26.37
N GLY A 74 9.23 6.85 26.02
CA GLY A 74 10.36 5.94 26.21
C GLY A 74 10.25 5.09 27.48
N CYS A 75 10.34 3.77 27.28
CA CYS A 75 10.21 2.66 28.23
C CYS A 75 8.84 1.95 28.19
N CYS A 76 8.90 0.63 28.11
CA CYS A 76 7.79 -0.31 27.95
C CYS A 76 6.50 0.15 28.63
N GLY A 77 5.52 0.56 27.81
CA GLY A 77 4.14 0.53 28.24
C GLY A 77 3.79 -0.87 28.73
N ASN A 78 3.03 -0.96 29.82
CA ASN A 78 2.47 -2.17 30.40
C ASN A 78 2.08 -3.22 29.33
N ARG A 79 2.09 -4.52 29.66
CA ARG A 79 1.83 -5.66 28.75
C ARG A 79 0.75 -5.38 27.68
N CYS A 80 -0.34 -4.69 28.06
CA CYS A 80 -1.42 -4.24 27.18
C CYS A 80 -0.98 -3.34 25.99
N GLY A 81 -0.07 -2.38 26.19
CA GLY A 81 0.43 -1.49 25.13
C GLY A 81 1.29 -2.22 24.08
N MET A 82 1.97 -3.30 24.48
CA MET A 82 2.77 -4.11 23.55
C MET A 82 1.90 -5.02 22.69
N PHE A 83 0.86 -5.61 23.27
CA PHE A 83 -0.15 -6.38 22.51
C PHE A 83 -0.87 -5.51 21.47
N LEU A 84 -1.22 -4.28 21.84
CA LEU A 84 -1.83 -3.32 20.90
C LEU A 84 -0.88 -2.97 19.75
N SER A 85 0.43 -2.79 20.00
CA SER A 85 1.38 -2.56 18.91
C SER A 85 1.45 -3.71 17.91
N ILE A 86 1.35 -4.96 18.38
CA ILE A 86 1.33 -6.15 17.52
C ILE A 86 0.03 -6.19 16.72
N ALA A 87 -1.12 -5.91 17.37
CA ALA A 87 -2.41 -5.88 16.71
C ALA A 87 -2.48 -4.82 15.60
N PHE A 88 -2.03 -3.59 15.87
CA PHE A 88 -1.98 -2.53 14.85
C PHE A 88 -0.98 -2.86 13.73
N ALA A 89 0.19 -3.44 14.06
CA ALA A 89 1.13 -3.90 13.04
C ALA A 89 0.51 -4.99 12.14
N ALA A 90 -0.30 -5.90 12.69
CA ALA A 90 -1.03 -6.90 11.93
C ALA A 90 -2.06 -6.27 10.99
N VAL A 91 -2.77 -5.22 11.43
CA VAL A 91 -3.65 -4.42 10.56
C VAL A 91 -2.85 -3.79 9.41
N GLY A 92 -1.65 -3.27 9.69
CA GLY A 92 -0.74 -2.75 8.66
C GLY A 92 -0.31 -3.81 7.65
N VAL A 93 0.06 -5.01 8.11
CA VAL A 93 0.39 -6.14 7.23
C VAL A 93 -0.82 -6.53 6.36
N ALA A 94 -2.01 -6.64 6.95
CA ALA A 94 -3.23 -6.97 6.21
C ALA A 94 -3.56 -5.90 5.15
N GLY A 95 -3.46 -4.63 5.50
CA GLY A 95 -3.68 -3.52 4.57
C GLY A 95 -2.67 -3.47 3.43
N ALA A 96 -1.39 -3.69 3.73
CA ALA A 96 -0.34 -3.75 2.74
C ALA A 96 -0.47 -4.98 1.83
N LEU A 97 -0.86 -6.14 2.36
CA LEU A 97 -1.15 -7.36 1.57
C LEU A 97 -2.32 -7.11 0.62
N TYR A 98 -3.40 -6.48 1.12
CA TYR A 98 -4.54 -6.12 0.30
C TYR A 98 -4.13 -5.20 -0.86
N SER A 99 -3.38 -4.13 -0.57
CA SER A 99 -2.86 -3.23 -1.60
C SER A 99 -1.95 -3.94 -2.61
N PHE A 100 -1.11 -4.87 -2.14
CA PHE A 100 -0.21 -5.65 -2.98
C PHE A 100 -1.00 -6.53 -3.96
N ILE A 101 -2.00 -7.28 -3.47
CA ILE A 101 -2.83 -8.16 -4.30
C ILE A 101 -3.58 -7.35 -5.36
N VAL A 102 -4.21 -6.23 -4.96
CA VAL A 102 -4.92 -5.35 -5.91
C VAL A 102 -3.95 -4.77 -6.95
N ALA A 103 -2.72 -4.41 -6.56
CA ALA A 103 -1.72 -3.90 -7.49
C ALA A 103 -1.24 -4.97 -8.49
N VAL A 104 -1.04 -6.21 -8.05
CA VAL A 104 -0.72 -7.34 -8.93
C VAL A 104 -1.86 -7.59 -9.92
N LEU A 105 -3.12 -7.61 -9.45
CA LEU A 105 -4.27 -7.80 -10.33
C LEU A 105 -4.41 -6.65 -11.35
N GLY A 106 -4.17 -5.40 -10.94
CA GLY A 106 -4.22 -4.24 -11.84
C GLY A 106 -3.11 -4.25 -12.90
N LEU A 107 -1.96 -4.85 -12.60
CA LEU A 107 -0.87 -5.09 -13.56
C LEU A 107 -1.11 -6.35 -14.41
N GLN A 108 -1.81 -7.35 -13.92
CA GLN A 108 -2.04 -8.58 -14.66
C GLN A 108 -3.19 -8.43 -15.65
N ASN A 109 -4.30 -7.83 -15.22
CA ASN A 109 -5.48 -7.64 -16.06
C ASN A 109 -5.31 -6.45 -17.01
N GLY A 110 -4.55 -5.43 -16.60
CA GLY A 110 -4.33 -4.22 -17.38
C GLY A 110 -5.52 -3.26 -17.38
N PRO A 111 -5.38 -2.10 -18.06
CA PRO A 111 -6.40 -1.07 -18.00
C PRO A 111 -7.61 -1.38 -18.90
N LEU A 112 -8.77 -0.86 -18.50
CA LEU A 112 -9.89 -0.70 -19.41
C LEU A 112 -9.55 0.38 -20.45
N CYS A 113 -9.62 0.04 -21.72
CA CYS A 113 -9.38 0.97 -22.81
C CYS A 113 -10.24 0.67 -24.04
N LYS A 114 -10.34 1.66 -24.93
CA LYS A 114 -11.03 1.52 -26.20
C LYS A 114 -10.10 0.92 -27.25
N VAL A 115 -10.47 -0.25 -27.75
CA VAL A 115 -9.83 -0.90 -28.90
C VAL A 115 -10.75 -0.71 -30.10
N LEU A 116 -10.29 0.08 -31.08
CA LEU A 116 -11.09 0.55 -32.22
C LEU A 116 -12.36 1.32 -31.77
N LEU A 117 -13.49 0.62 -31.58
CA LEU A 117 -14.78 1.19 -31.20
C LEU A 117 -15.35 0.61 -29.90
N ILE A 118 -14.73 -0.41 -29.31
CA ILE A 118 -15.27 -1.17 -28.18
C ILE A 118 -14.39 -0.95 -26.95
N TRP A 119 -15.03 -0.72 -25.80
CA TRP A 119 -14.34 -0.70 -24.49
C TRP A 119 -14.13 -2.13 -24.01
N THR A 120 -12.87 -2.48 -23.81
CA THR A 120 -12.47 -3.82 -23.36
C THR A 120 -11.21 -3.74 -22.50
N VAL A 121 -10.83 -4.86 -21.90
CA VAL A 121 -9.59 -5.02 -21.17
C VAL A 121 -8.71 -5.97 -21.99
N PRO A 122 -7.97 -5.46 -22.99
CA PRO A 122 -7.36 -6.31 -24.03
C PRO A 122 -6.22 -7.20 -23.52
N PHE A 123 -5.70 -6.90 -22.34
CA PHE A 123 -4.60 -7.66 -21.72
C PHE A 123 -5.09 -8.70 -20.70
N LYS A 124 -6.39 -8.71 -20.40
CA LYS A 124 -6.98 -9.70 -19.51
C LYS A 124 -6.85 -11.09 -20.12
N ASP A 125 -6.40 -12.05 -19.32
CA ASP A 125 -6.15 -13.45 -19.72
C ASP A 125 -5.13 -13.63 -20.86
N SER A 126 -4.36 -12.59 -21.19
CA SER A 126 -3.30 -12.61 -22.20
C SER A 126 -1.91 -12.71 -21.55
N ASP A 127 -0.88 -12.98 -22.36
CA ASP A 127 0.49 -12.98 -21.86
C ASP A 127 0.87 -11.60 -21.29
N PRO A 128 1.53 -11.52 -20.12
CA PRO A 128 1.93 -10.26 -19.46
C PRO A 128 3.07 -9.52 -20.21
N SER A 129 3.35 -9.92 -21.45
CA SER A 129 4.34 -9.34 -22.36
C SER A 129 4.17 -7.82 -22.51
N TYR A 130 2.94 -7.33 -22.46
CA TYR A 130 2.64 -5.89 -22.59
C TYR A 130 3.26 -5.04 -21.45
N LEU A 131 3.61 -5.64 -20.31
CA LEU A 131 4.25 -4.91 -19.20
C LEU A 131 5.65 -4.41 -19.58
N SER A 132 6.36 -5.17 -20.42
CA SER A 132 7.73 -4.87 -20.85
C SER A 132 7.79 -4.41 -22.30
N ASP A 133 6.89 -4.90 -23.15
CA ASP A 133 6.87 -4.64 -24.58
C ASP A 133 5.88 -3.52 -24.94
N LYS A 134 6.44 -2.37 -25.28
CA LYS A 134 5.67 -1.17 -25.66
C LYS A 134 4.95 -1.30 -27.00
N THR A 135 5.26 -2.31 -27.83
CA THR A 135 4.58 -2.50 -29.13
C THR A 135 3.07 -2.73 -28.95
N TRP A 136 2.67 -3.35 -27.85
CA TRP A 136 1.28 -3.65 -27.52
C TRP A 136 0.47 -2.44 -27.04
N TRP A 137 1.14 -1.38 -26.58
CA TRP A 137 0.48 -0.21 -25.98
C TRP A 137 -0.36 0.56 -26.99
N GLY A 138 -0.02 0.47 -28.28
CA GLY A 138 -0.78 1.07 -29.39
C GLY A 138 -2.17 0.46 -29.62
N SER A 139 -2.47 -0.69 -28.99
CA SER A 139 -3.79 -1.32 -29.09
C SER A 139 -4.89 -0.50 -28.41
N CYS A 140 -4.53 0.26 -27.38
CA CYS A 140 -5.43 1.18 -26.69
C CYS A 140 -5.44 2.55 -27.38
N THR A 141 -6.54 2.84 -28.07
CA THR A 141 -6.71 4.11 -28.81
C THR A 141 -7.16 5.26 -27.91
N GLU A 142 -7.97 4.99 -26.89
CA GLU A 142 -8.44 5.95 -25.90
C GLU A 142 -8.62 5.24 -24.54
N PRO A 143 -8.22 5.83 -23.41
CA PRO A 143 -7.49 7.09 -23.22
C PRO A 143 -6.05 7.04 -23.75
N LYS A 144 -5.48 8.19 -24.13
CA LYS A 144 -4.08 8.28 -24.59
C LYS A 144 -3.12 7.91 -23.45
N ASN A 145 -2.12 7.08 -23.75
CA ASN A 145 -1.09 6.62 -22.81
C ASN A 145 -1.64 5.92 -21.55
N ILE A 146 -2.85 5.35 -21.63
CA ILE A 146 -3.48 4.69 -20.48
C ILE A 146 -2.68 3.48 -19.97
N VAL A 147 -2.02 2.76 -20.88
CA VAL A 147 -1.22 1.57 -20.54
C VAL A 147 -0.01 1.95 -19.68
N GLU A 148 0.74 2.97 -20.11
CA GLU A 148 1.87 3.51 -19.34
C GLU A 148 1.43 4.04 -17.98
N PHE A 149 0.32 4.79 -17.95
CA PHE A 149 -0.25 5.33 -16.73
C PHE A 149 -0.65 4.24 -15.73
N ASN A 150 -1.34 3.20 -16.21
CA ASN A 150 -1.74 2.04 -15.41
C ASN A 150 -0.53 1.29 -14.85
N ILE A 151 0.44 0.97 -15.72
CA ILE A 151 1.66 0.26 -15.33
C ILE A 151 2.44 1.07 -14.30
N GLY A 152 2.65 2.37 -14.54
CA GLY A 152 3.43 3.22 -13.64
C GLY A 152 2.82 3.33 -12.24
N LEU A 153 1.51 3.57 -12.16
CA LEU A 153 0.82 3.74 -10.87
C LEU A 153 0.68 2.44 -10.11
N PHE A 154 0.25 1.34 -10.76
CA PHE A 154 0.16 0.05 -10.08
C PHE A 154 1.53 -0.53 -9.72
N SER A 155 2.58 -0.29 -10.52
CA SER A 155 3.96 -0.67 -10.12
C SER A 155 4.45 0.12 -8.91
N THR A 156 4.09 1.41 -8.82
CA THR A 156 4.40 2.21 -7.64
C THR A 156 3.65 1.71 -6.41
N LEU A 157 2.36 1.36 -6.55
CA LEU A 157 1.58 0.71 -5.49
C LEU A 157 2.17 -0.63 -5.07
N LEU A 158 2.65 -1.44 -6.02
CA LEU A 158 3.30 -2.71 -5.77
C LEU A 158 4.60 -2.51 -4.95
N ALA A 159 5.47 -1.59 -5.37
CA ALA A 159 6.72 -1.32 -4.67
C ALA A 159 6.48 -0.75 -3.26
N THR A 160 5.55 0.19 -3.12
CA THR A 160 5.23 0.79 -1.81
C THR A 160 4.58 -0.22 -0.87
N SER A 161 3.62 -1.03 -1.33
CA SER A 161 3.00 -2.08 -0.52
C SER A 161 3.99 -3.16 -0.09
N CYS A 162 4.93 -3.56 -0.95
CA CYS A 162 6.06 -4.43 -0.56
C CYS A 162 6.88 -3.86 0.59
N LEU A 163 7.27 -2.58 0.51
CA LEU A 163 8.04 -1.94 1.58
C LEU A 163 7.21 -1.84 2.86
N GLN A 164 5.93 -1.50 2.76
CA GLN A 164 5.02 -1.46 3.91
C GLN A 164 4.89 -2.83 4.59
N LEU A 165 4.78 -3.91 3.81
CA LEU A 165 4.75 -5.28 4.33
C LEU A 165 5.99 -5.60 5.15
N ILE A 166 7.17 -5.33 4.60
CA ILE A 166 8.45 -5.58 5.27
C ILE A 166 8.52 -4.77 6.58
N LEU A 167 8.21 -3.48 6.52
CA LEU A 167 8.27 -2.57 7.67
C LEU A 167 7.27 -2.96 8.78
N CYS A 168 6.03 -3.30 8.43
CA CYS A 168 5.02 -3.72 9.40
C CYS A 168 5.34 -5.10 9.99
N ALA A 169 5.89 -6.03 9.20
CA ALA A 169 6.34 -7.33 9.68
C ALA A 169 7.52 -7.20 10.65
N VAL A 170 8.51 -6.35 10.33
CA VAL A 170 9.62 -6.04 11.24
C VAL A 170 9.10 -5.42 12.54
N GLN A 171 8.13 -4.50 12.49
CA GLN A 171 7.51 -3.97 13.70
C GLN A 171 6.81 -5.05 14.52
N MET A 172 6.09 -5.97 13.87
CA MET A 172 5.42 -7.08 14.53
C MET A 172 6.43 -7.97 15.28
N ILE A 173 7.53 -8.32 14.63
CA ILE A 173 8.64 -9.09 15.22
C ILE A 173 9.25 -8.33 16.40
N ASN A 174 9.53 -7.04 16.24
CA ASN A 174 10.06 -6.18 17.31
C ASN A 174 9.11 -6.10 18.51
N GLY A 175 7.80 -6.03 18.27
CA GLY A 175 6.77 -6.08 19.29
C GLY A 175 6.76 -7.41 20.06
N LEU A 176 6.88 -8.54 19.33
CA LEU A 176 6.95 -9.88 19.91
C LEU A 176 8.20 -10.05 20.81
N PHE A 177 9.38 -9.67 20.32
CA PHE A 177 10.60 -9.71 21.14
C PHE A 177 10.50 -8.81 22.37
N GLY A 178 9.87 -7.65 22.23
CA GLY A 178 9.61 -6.79 23.37
C GLY A 178 8.67 -7.44 24.40
N CYS A 179 7.66 -8.19 23.97
CA CYS A 179 6.73 -8.88 24.85
C CYS A 179 7.37 -10.10 25.56
N LEU A 180 8.27 -10.81 24.87
CA LEU A 180 8.96 -12.00 25.39
C LEU A 180 10.19 -11.67 26.25
N CYS A 181 10.94 -10.62 25.91
CA CYS A 181 12.18 -10.22 26.60
C CYS A 181 12.00 -9.02 27.55
N GLY A 182 10.81 -8.44 27.65
CA GLY A 182 10.50 -7.32 28.54
C GLY A 182 10.30 -7.79 29.97
N THR A 183 11.37 -7.88 30.76
CA THR A 183 11.26 -7.93 32.22
C THR A 183 10.72 -6.60 32.73
N CYS A 184 9.62 -6.63 33.48
CA CYS A 184 9.14 -5.50 34.27
C CYS A 184 10.15 -5.22 35.39
N ALA A 185 11.26 -4.55 35.08
CA ALA A 185 12.05 -3.88 36.11
C ALA A 185 11.32 -2.59 36.47
N ASP A 186 10.48 -2.67 37.50
CA ASP A 186 9.92 -1.54 38.21
C ASP A 186 11.08 -0.60 38.59
N LYS A 187 11.20 0.53 37.89
CA LYS A 187 12.00 1.64 38.43
C LYS A 187 11.07 2.37 39.36
N GLY A 188 11.06 1.93 40.62
CA GLY A 188 10.43 2.62 41.72
C GLY A 188 10.89 4.09 41.80
N PRO A 189 10.09 4.96 42.43
CA PRO A 189 10.37 6.39 42.45
C PRO A 189 11.69 6.65 43.19
N LEU A 190 12.63 7.29 42.49
CA LEU A 190 13.81 7.92 43.07
C LEU A 190 13.56 9.43 43.14
#